data_AF-A0AAV7CL13-F1
#
_entry.id   AF-A0AAV7CL13-F1
#
_cell.length_a   1.000
_cell.length_b   1.000
_cell.length_c   1.000
_cell.angle_alpha   90.00
_cell.angle_beta   90.00
_cell.angle_gamma   90.00
#
_symmetry.space_group_name_H-M   'P 1'
#
loop_
_entity.id
_entity.type
_entity.pdbx_description
1 polymer ?
#
loop_
_entity_poly.entity_id
_entity_poly.type
_entity_poly.pdbx_seq_one_letter_code
_entity_poly.pdbx_strand_id
1 'polypeptide(L)'
;MVSSRSFVVSKQPSLPYPCKRPLIIKTSTQFLVTARFLVNFQELRHRMKVSFKIDKYPAEIKGYRRFNLLGSQEKDLEYTQCDGLAVEFKHLTLKEQRAGGGGKGSKGVNEGSRSVQEELHIITLMTQFSYDGVELNIEATTLPFVVISNQSQFVRAWASILWFNLLSTDPKDVAFFSKPPAAKWILVADVLSWQFSCCTGRGLNADQLQMLGKKLCGTDILSFFNSIYNDAGIFHIVLFLLKLSKVYFALKKLGVFFLFQGSVPNQDSTVTWSKFAKESMPRVSFTFWEWFDAILTLVKAHLENIWKDGYVMGFVSRSAEDALLRTRQQGTFLLRFSESMRDGGITISWVDHESDGKVCQCT
;
A
#
# COMPACT_ATOMS: atom_id res chain seq x y z
N MET A 1 13.42 -28.52 -23.96
CA MET A 1 12.76 -27.20 -24.12
C MET A 1 13.16 -26.31 -22.94
N VAL A 2 14.46 -25.99 -22.84
CA VAL A 2 15.00 -25.05 -21.83
C VAL A 2 14.93 -23.65 -22.44
N SER A 3 14.36 -22.69 -21.70
CA SER A 3 14.17 -21.31 -22.14
C SER A 3 14.67 -20.35 -21.06
N SER A 4 14.89 -19.09 -21.40
CA SER A 4 15.18 -18.04 -20.43
C SER A 4 14.10 -17.90 -19.34
N ARG A 5 12.86 -18.34 -19.62
CA ARG A 5 11.75 -18.35 -18.65
C ARG A 5 11.74 -19.56 -17.70
N SER A 6 12.64 -20.51 -17.90
CA SER A 6 12.74 -21.72 -17.05
C SER A 6 13.35 -21.43 -15.68
N PHE A 7 13.96 -20.24 -15.48
CA PHE A 7 14.52 -19.82 -14.20
C PHE A 7 13.68 -18.69 -13.62
N VAL A 8 13.19 -18.88 -12.39
CA VAL A 8 12.24 -17.95 -11.75
C VAL A 8 12.61 -17.69 -10.30
N VAL A 9 12.23 -16.51 -9.79
CA VAL A 9 12.29 -16.21 -8.35
C VAL A 9 11.07 -16.81 -7.67
N SER A 10 11.25 -17.86 -6.88
CA SER A 10 10.16 -18.54 -6.18
C SER A 10 9.83 -17.89 -4.84
N LYS A 11 10.83 -17.36 -4.12
CA LYS A 11 10.62 -16.54 -2.90
C LYS A 11 11.25 -15.17 -3.08
N GLN A 12 10.40 -14.14 -3.10
CA GLN A 12 10.82 -12.75 -3.21
C GLN A 12 11.62 -12.30 -1.97
N PRO A 13 12.48 -11.27 -2.11
CA PRO A 13 13.25 -10.71 -1.01
C PRO A 13 12.37 -10.43 0.21
N SER A 14 12.69 -11.07 1.33
CA SER A 14 11.93 -10.90 2.57
C SER A 14 12.83 -11.02 3.79
N LEU A 15 12.53 -10.19 4.80
CA LEU A 15 13.14 -10.30 6.11
C LEU A 15 12.64 -11.58 6.80
N PRO A 16 13.46 -12.25 7.63
CA PRO A 16 13.05 -13.44 8.37
C PRO A 16 11.82 -13.18 9.25
N TYR A 17 11.06 -14.24 9.52
CA TYR A 17 9.83 -14.25 10.33
C TYR A 17 9.97 -13.43 11.62
N PRO A 18 8.96 -12.64 12.05
CA PRO A 18 7.53 -12.68 11.69
C PRO A 18 7.08 -11.66 10.61
N CYS A 19 8.00 -11.02 9.89
CA CYS A 19 7.63 -9.97 8.93
C CYS A 19 6.90 -10.53 7.68
N LYS A 20 5.56 -10.46 7.66
CA LYS A 20 4.71 -10.91 6.52
C LYS A 20 4.68 -9.96 5.30
N ARG A 21 5.55 -8.95 5.25
CA ARG A 21 5.58 -7.93 4.19
C ARG A 21 6.86 -8.05 3.39
N PRO A 22 6.87 -8.85 2.29
CA PRO A 22 8.04 -9.00 1.44
C PRO A 22 8.35 -7.70 0.67
N LEU A 23 9.48 -7.67 -0.03
CA LEU A 23 9.93 -6.54 -0.87
C LEU A 23 10.25 -5.25 -0.09
N ILE A 24 10.45 -5.35 1.22
CA ILE A 24 11.02 -4.26 2.02
C ILE A 24 12.23 -4.80 2.76
N ILE A 25 13.41 -4.28 2.42
CA ILE A 25 14.66 -4.74 3.02
C ILE A 25 15.27 -3.61 3.83
N LYS A 26 15.60 -3.91 5.09
CA LYS A 26 16.36 -2.99 5.94
C LYS A 26 17.86 -3.18 5.73
N THR A 27 18.59 -2.09 5.57
CA THR A 27 20.06 -2.13 5.50
C THR A 27 20.66 -2.80 6.74
N SER A 28 21.81 -3.46 6.57
CA SER A 28 22.50 -4.21 7.63
C SER A 28 21.68 -5.33 8.29
N THR A 29 20.51 -5.69 7.74
CA THR A 29 19.66 -6.78 8.22
C THR A 29 19.71 -7.92 7.23
N GLN A 30 19.80 -9.14 7.75
CA GLN A 30 19.81 -10.34 6.91
C GLN A 30 18.42 -10.60 6.30
N PHE A 31 18.40 -10.98 5.03
CA PHE A 31 17.21 -11.39 4.31
C PHE A 31 17.48 -12.63 3.46
N LEU A 32 16.42 -13.19 2.87
CA LEU A 32 16.50 -14.35 1.99
C LEU A 32 15.90 -14.07 0.62
N VAL A 33 16.42 -14.76 -0.39
CA VAL A 33 15.85 -14.86 -1.74
C VAL A 33 16.02 -16.30 -2.23
N THR A 34 14.98 -16.84 -2.86
CA THR A 34 15.02 -18.19 -3.44
C THR A 34 14.70 -18.12 -4.91
N ALA A 35 15.53 -18.74 -5.73
CA ALA A 35 15.27 -18.96 -7.14
C ALA A 35 15.17 -20.45 -7.44
N ARG A 36 14.33 -20.79 -8.41
CA ARG A 36 14.02 -22.16 -8.82
C ARG A 36 14.20 -22.29 -10.33
N PHE A 37 14.78 -23.41 -10.73
CA PHE A 37 14.80 -23.84 -12.12
C PHE A 37 13.65 -24.83 -12.33
N LEU A 38 12.72 -24.48 -13.22
CA LEU A 38 11.48 -25.24 -13.44
C LEU A 38 11.72 -26.55 -14.18
N VAL A 39 12.81 -26.64 -14.95
CA VAL A 39 13.18 -27.85 -15.67
C VAL A 39 13.96 -28.76 -14.72
N ASN A 40 13.29 -29.82 -14.28
CA ASN A 40 13.79 -30.68 -13.22
C ASN A 40 14.61 -31.86 -13.75
N PHE A 41 15.81 -31.58 -14.27
CA PHE A 41 16.81 -32.60 -14.62
C PHE A 41 17.80 -32.76 -13.47
N GLN A 42 17.91 -33.97 -12.90
CA GLN A 42 18.80 -34.23 -11.77
C GLN A 42 20.28 -34.09 -12.15
N GLU A 43 20.60 -34.28 -13.42
CA GLU A 43 21.94 -34.19 -14.01
C GLU A 43 22.51 -32.76 -13.99
N LEU A 44 21.65 -31.75 -13.80
CA LEU A 44 22.05 -30.35 -13.69
C LEU A 44 22.51 -29.95 -12.29
N ARG A 45 22.33 -30.83 -11.30
CA ARG A 45 22.76 -30.62 -9.91
C ARG A 45 24.27 -30.40 -9.87
N HIS A 46 24.73 -29.40 -9.12
CA HIS A 46 26.14 -29.00 -8.99
C HIS A 46 26.84 -28.57 -10.31
N ARG A 47 26.15 -28.61 -11.46
CA ARG A 47 26.68 -28.09 -12.74
C ARG A 47 26.34 -26.62 -12.96
N MET A 48 25.20 -26.19 -12.43
CA MET A 48 24.75 -24.82 -12.53
C MET A 48 25.04 -24.05 -11.25
N LYS A 49 25.83 -22.98 -11.38
CA LYS A 49 26.05 -21.99 -10.34
C LYS A 49 25.16 -20.79 -10.58
N VAL A 50 24.58 -20.28 -9.50
CA VAL A 50 23.79 -19.06 -9.51
C VAL A 50 24.59 -17.98 -8.81
N SER A 51 24.69 -16.82 -9.45
CA SER A 51 25.23 -15.59 -8.89
C SER A 51 24.12 -14.53 -8.85
N PHE A 52 24.33 -13.43 -8.14
CA PHE A 52 23.38 -12.31 -8.10
C PHE A 52 24.07 -10.97 -8.30
N LYS A 53 23.32 -9.99 -8.82
CA LYS A 53 23.69 -8.57 -8.84
C LYS A 53 22.48 -7.71 -8.52
N ILE A 54 22.65 -6.71 -7.68
CA ILE A 54 21.66 -5.66 -7.46
C ILE A 54 21.85 -4.55 -8.50
N ASP A 55 20.74 -4.02 -9.01
CA ASP A 55 20.69 -2.90 -9.95
C ASP A 55 21.66 -3.07 -11.13
N LYS A 56 21.69 -4.29 -11.69
CA LYS A 56 22.53 -4.64 -12.85
C LYS A 56 22.30 -3.69 -14.04
N TYR A 57 21.06 -3.23 -14.19
CA TYR A 57 20.63 -2.22 -15.17
C TYR A 57 20.10 -1.01 -14.39
N PRO A 58 20.98 -0.13 -13.88
CA PRO A 58 20.56 0.96 -13.01
C PRO A 58 19.75 1.98 -13.80
N ALA A 59 18.68 2.50 -13.21
CA ALA A 59 17.93 3.58 -13.83
C ALA A 59 18.69 4.91 -13.79
N GLU A 60 18.52 5.72 -14.83
CA GLU A 60 19.08 7.06 -14.94
C GLU A 60 18.28 8.08 -14.09
N ILE A 61 18.13 7.79 -12.80
CA ILE A 61 17.42 8.64 -11.84
C ILE A 61 18.44 9.47 -11.06
N LYS A 62 18.27 10.80 -11.08
CA LYS A 62 19.13 11.71 -10.30
C LYS A 62 19.02 11.38 -8.81
N GLY A 63 20.16 11.12 -8.16
CA GLY A 63 20.22 10.81 -6.73
C GLY A 63 19.86 9.37 -6.35
N TYR A 64 19.77 8.44 -7.32
CA TYR A 64 19.56 7.01 -7.06
C TYR A 64 20.69 6.42 -6.22
N ARG A 65 20.35 5.87 -5.05
CA ARG A 65 21.29 5.25 -4.12
C ARG A 65 21.75 3.92 -4.69
N ARG A 66 22.99 3.54 -4.36
CA ARG A 66 23.55 2.26 -4.77
C ARG A 66 23.86 1.43 -3.55
N PHE A 67 23.68 0.12 -3.69
CA PHE A 67 23.88 -0.82 -2.60
C PHE A 67 24.79 -1.96 -3.03
N ASN A 68 25.55 -2.47 -2.07
CA ASN A 68 26.29 -3.70 -2.19
C ASN A 68 25.51 -4.81 -1.53
N LEU A 69 25.37 -5.94 -2.23
CA LEU A 69 24.87 -7.19 -1.67
C LEU A 69 26.03 -7.98 -1.06
N LEU A 70 26.01 -8.13 0.26
CA LEU A 70 26.96 -8.93 1.02
C LEU A 70 26.37 -10.32 1.29
N GLY A 71 27.23 -11.34 1.29
CA GLY A 71 26.85 -12.75 1.47
C GLY A 71 27.61 -13.66 0.51
N SER A 72 27.22 -14.94 0.46
CA SER A 72 27.75 -15.92 -0.51
C SER A 72 27.41 -15.48 -1.94
N GLN A 73 28.40 -15.01 -2.70
CA GLN A 73 28.20 -14.40 -4.01
C GLN A 73 27.74 -15.40 -5.08
N GLU A 74 28.07 -16.66 -4.91
CA GLU A 74 27.65 -17.76 -5.76
C GLU A 74 27.19 -18.95 -4.91
N LYS A 75 26.20 -19.68 -5.42
CA LYS A 75 25.73 -20.95 -4.85
C LYS A 75 25.35 -21.92 -5.94
N ASP A 76 25.59 -23.20 -5.69
CA ASP A 76 25.13 -24.26 -6.57
C ASP A 76 23.61 -24.43 -6.47
N LEU A 77 22.98 -24.82 -7.58
CA LEU A 77 21.60 -25.30 -7.58
C LEU A 77 21.52 -26.66 -6.91
N GLU A 78 20.63 -26.78 -5.92
CA GLU A 78 20.43 -27.98 -5.12
C GLU A 78 19.02 -28.52 -5.30
N TYR A 79 18.87 -29.85 -5.19
CA TYR A 79 17.56 -30.47 -5.22
C TYR A 79 16.91 -30.37 -3.83
N THR A 80 15.76 -29.74 -3.76
CA THR A 80 14.95 -29.60 -2.55
C THR A 80 13.69 -30.45 -2.65
N GLN A 81 13.26 -31.02 -1.52
CA GLN A 81 12.09 -31.92 -1.49
C GLN A 81 10.79 -31.22 -1.91
N CYS A 82 10.66 -29.92 -1.67
CA CYS A 82 9.44 -29.15 -1.99
C CYS A 82 9.55 -28.36 -3.31
N ASP A 83 10.71 -27.78 -3.60
CA ASP A 83 10.89 -26.83 -4.69
C ASP A 83 11.68 -27.40 -5.89
N GLY A 84 12.03 -28.69 -5.89
CA GLY A 84 12.84 -29.28 -6.96
C GLY A 84 14.22 -28.61 -7.03
N LEU A 85 14.73 -28.34 -8.23
CA LEU A 85 16.03 -27.70 -8.43
C LEU A 85 15.96 -26.21 -8.07
N ALA A 86 16.48 -25.84 -6.89
CA ALA A 86 16.38 -24.50 -6.33
C ALA A 86 17.67 -24.06 -5.64
N VAL A 87 17.84 -22.76 -5.49
CA VAL A 87 18.95 -22.14 -4.77
C VAL A 87 18.38 -21.14 -3.79
N GLU A 88 18.83 -21.23 -2.54
CA GLU A 88 18.39 -20.34 -1.47
C GLU A 88 19.56 -19.52 -0.94
N PHE A 89 19.53 -18.23 -1.23
CA PHE A 89 20.48 -17.26 -0.69
C PHE A 89 19.98 -16.76 0.66
N LYS A 90 20.31 -17.50 1.72
CA LYS A 90 20.14 -17.08 3.11
C LYS A 90 21.22 -16.08 3.51
N HIS A 91 20.91 -15.22 4.48
CA HIS A 91 21.86 -14.30 5.13
C HIS A 91 22.43 -13.21 4.21
N LEU A 92 21.72 -12.86 3.13
CA LEU A 92 22.09 -11.70 2.32
C LEU A 92 21.91 -10.43 3.12
N THR A 93 22.81 -9.45 2.94
CA THR A 93 22.73 -8.15 3.63
C THR A 93 23.01 -7.02 2.66
N LEU A 94 22.27 -5.92 2.76
CA LEU A 94 22.51 -4.71 1.96
C LEU A 94 23.35 -3.69 2.73
N LYS A 95 24.38 -3.16 2.07
CA LYS A 95 25.18 -2.03 2.55
C LYS A 95 25.20 -0.92 1.52
N GLU A 96 24.79 0.28 1.92
CA GLU A 96 24.80 1.46 1.05
C GLU A 96 26.23 1.82 0.63
N GLN A 97 26.41 2.09 -0.66
CA GLN A 97 27.65 2.62 -1.21
C GLN A 97 27.73 4.10 -0.89
N ARG A 98 28.74 4.50 -0.10
CA ARG A 98 29.03 5.93 0.09
C ARG A 98 29.58 6.47 -1.22
N ALA A 99 29.01 7.56 -1.72
CA ALA A 99 29.51 8.23 -2.92
C ALA A 99 30.99 8.60 -2.74
N GLY A 100 31.86 7.99 -3.53
CA GLY A 100 33.29 8.31 -3.56
C GLY A 100 33.49 9.64 -4.28
N GLY A 101 33.75 10.69 -3.50
CA GLY A 101 34.15 12.01 -3.99
C GLY A 101 34.62 12.86 -2.81
N GLY A 102 35.94 13.01 -2.69
CA GLY A 102 36.56 13.90 -1.71
C GLY A 102 36.21 15.36 -1.97
N GLY A 103 36.02 16.13 -0.89
CA GLY A 103 35.81 17.57 -0.97
C GLY A 103 35.04 18.10 0.23
N LYS A 104 35.74 18.76 1.16
CA LYS A 104 35.14 19.62 2.18
C LYS A 104 34.18 20.61 1.51
N GLY A 105 32.96 20.69 2.02
CA GLY A 105 32.07 21.81 1.78
C GLY A 105 31.32 21.77 0.46
N SER A 106 30.27 20.97 0.39
CA SER A 106 29.09 21.40 -0.35
C SER A 106 27.86 20.90 0.38
N LYS A 107 27.11 21.84 0.97
CA LYS A 107 25.71 21.62 1.33
C LYS A 107 24.98 21.33 0.02
N GLY A 108 24.94 20.05 -0.35
CA GLY A 108 24.15 19.56 -1.47
C GLY A 108 22.70 19.88 -1.19
N VAL A 109 22.19 20.89 -1.89
CA VAL A 109 20.79 21.26 -1.93
C VAL A 109 20.00 20.01 -2.36
N ASN A 110 19.21 19.47 -1.42
CA ASN A 110 18.31 18.32 -1.59
C ASN A 110 17.08 18.69 -2.44
N GLU A 111 17.26 19.39 -3.55
CA GLU A 111 16.18 19.69 -4.50
C GLU A 111 16.18 18.61 -5.60
N GLY A 112 15.51 17.50 -5.31
CA GLY A 112 15.22 16.44 -6.29
C GLY A 112 15.53 15.02 -5.85
N SER A 113 16.07 14.81 -4.64
CA SER A 113 16.22 13.46 -4.08
C SER A 113 14.84 12.89 -3.78
N ARG A 114 14.42 11.87 -4.54
CA ARG A 114 13.14 11.19 -4.32
C ARG A 114 13.06 10.66 -2.90
N SER A 115 11.83 10.52 -2.39
CA SER A 115 11.68 9.93 -1.07
C SER A 115 12.29 8.53 -1.06
N VAL A 116 13.09 8.25 -0.02
CA VAL A 116 13.76 6.96 0.22
C VAL A 116 12.81 5.76 0.09
N GLN A 117 11.51 5.96 0.34
CA GLN A 117 10.51 4.89 0.30
C GLN A 117 9.90 4.64 -1.08
N GLU A 118 10.19 5.49 -2.07
CA GLU A 118 9.69 5.41 -3.45
C GLU A 118 10.77 4.93 -4.43
N GLU A 119 11.98 4.77 -3.92
CA GLU A 119 13.10 4.23 -4.67
C GLU A 119 13.01 2.70 -4.68
N LEU A 120 12.96 2.15 -5.89
CA LEU A 120 12.82 0.73 -6.15
C LEU A 120 14.15 0.17 -6.67
N HIS A 121 14.52 -1.00 -6.17
CA HIS A 121 15.72 -1.74 -6.55
C HIS A 121 15.35 -3.13 -7.04
N ILE A 122 16.21 -3.75 -7.86
CA ILE A 122 15.99 -5.10 -8.39
C ILE A 122 17.23 -5.96 -8.17
N ILE A 123 17.03 -7.19 -7.69
CA ILE A 123 18.08 -8.21 -7.69
C ILE A 123 17.91 -9.07 -8.94
N THR A 124 18.97 -9.15 -9.73
CA THR A 124 19.07 -10.05 -10.88
C THR A 124 19.90 -11.26 -10.47
N LEU A 125 19.28 -12.44 -10.48
CA LEU A 125 19.97 -13.72 -10.34
C LEU A 125 20.35 -14.22 -11.73
N MET A 126 21.58 -14.68 -11.88
CA MET A 126 22.16 -15.07 -13.16
C MET A 126 22.76 -16.46 -13.03
N THR A 127 22.57 -17.28 -14.05
CA THR A 127 23.15 -18.62 -14.14
C THR A 127 23.48 -18.93 -15.58
N GLN A 128 24.50 -19.75 -15.78
CA GLN A 128 24.86 -20.29 -17.08
C GLN A 128 24.43 -21.76 -17.14
N PHE A 129 23.55 -22.05 -18.09
CA PHE A 129 23.14 -23.41 -18.43
C PHE A 129 24.06 -23.94 -19.51
N SER A 130 24.66 -25.11 -19.31
CA SER A 130 25.43 -25.83 -20.33
C SER A 130 25.03 -27.31 -20.29
N TYR A 131 24.39 -27.79 -21.35
CA TYR A 131 23.97 -29.19 -21.49
C TYR A 131 23.90 -29.60 -22.96
N ASP A 132 24.48 -30.75 -23.30
CA ASP A 132 24.45 -31.34 -24.65
C ASP A 132 24.85 -30.36 -25.78
N GLY A 133 25.94 -29.62 -25.55
CA GLY A 133 26.46 -28.62 -26.49
C GLY A 133 25.67 -27.30 -26.55
N VAL A 134 24.57 -27.17 -25.79
CA VAL A 134 23.78 -25.94 -25.69
C VAL A 134 24.23 -25.12 -24.48
N GLU A 135 24.71 -23.90 -24.73
CA GLU A 135 25.06 -22.93 -23.69
C GLU A 135 24.09 -21.74 -23.71
N LEU A 136 23.49 -21.44 -22.55
CA LEU A 136 22.54 -20.34 -22.39
C LEU A 136 22.81 -19.58 -21.10
N ASN A 137 22.92 -18.26 -21.21
CA ASN A 137 22.88 -17.38 -20.04
C ASN A 137 21.42 -17.09 -19.69
N ILE A 138 21.02 -17.46 -18.49
CA ILE A 138 19.65 -17.33 -18.01
C ILE A 138 19.63 -16.39 -16.81
N GLU A 139 18.66 -15.49 -16.81
CA GLU A 139 18.52 -14.47 -15.78
C GLU A 139 17.08 -14.43 -15.26
N ALA A 140 16.94 -14.30 -13.94
CA ALA A 140 15.67 -14.09 -13.27
C ALA A 140 15.79 -12.84 -12.38
N THR A 141 14.77 -12.00 -12.39
CA THR A 141 14.73 -10.78 -11.57
C THR A 141 13.70 -10.93 -10.47
N THR A 142 14.00 -10.38 -9.30
CA THR A 142 12.99 -10.15 -8.26
C THR A 142 11.98 -9.12 -8.74
N LEU A 143 10.83 -9.04 -8.07
CA LEU A 143 10.02 -7.82 -8.14
C LEU A 143 10.81 -6.64 -7.53
N PRO A 144 10.49 -5.40 -7.91
CA PRO A 144 11.15 -4.24 -7.35
C PRO A 144 10.83 -4.12 -5.88
N PHE A 145 11.85 -3.84 -5.08
CA PHE A 145 11.75 -3.78 -3.62
C PHE A 145 12.31 -2.45 -3.10
N VAL A 146 11.84 -2.04 -1.92
CA VAL A 146 12.27 -0.80 -1.26
C VAL A 146 13.36 -1.09 -0.24
N VAL A 147 14.39 -0.25 -0.21
CA VAL A 147 15.47 -0.32 0.79
C VAL A 147 15.30 0.78 1.83
N ILE A 148 15.10 0.36 3.09
CA ILE A 148 14.96 1.24 4.25
C ILE A 148 16.19 1.18 5.15
N SER A 149 16.43 2.25 5.91
CA SER A 149 17.48 2.29 6.93
C SER A 149 16.91 2.22 8.34
N ASN A 150 15.69 2.73 8.54
CA ASN A 150 15.00 2.74 9.83
C ASN A 150 13.61 2.08 9.71
N GLN A 151 13.19 1.38 10.77
CA GLN A 151 11.87 0.77 10.86
C GLN A 151 10.72 1.78 10.75
N SER A 152 10.94 3.04 11.15
CA SER A 152 9.94 4.11 11.00
C SER A 152 9.54 4.38 9.54
N GLN A 153 10.37 3.98 8.57
CA GLN A 153 10.11 4.14 7.15
C GLN A 153 9.26 2.99 6.57
N PHE A 154 9.13 1.89 7.32
CA PHE A 154 8.52 0.65 6.86
C PHE A 154 7.07 0.82 6.42
N VAL A 155 6.28 1.60 7.17
CA VAL A 155 4.86 1.85 6.85
C VAL A 155 4.72 2.50 5.47
N ARG A 156 5.53 3.52 5.18
CA ARG A 156 5.55 4.22 3.89
C ARG A 156 6.09 3.33 2.76
N ALA A 157 7.14 2.56 3.05
CA ALA A 157 7.69 1.60 2.07
C ALA A 157 6.66 0.55 1.66
N TRP A 158 5.84 0.07 2.60
CA TRP A 158 4.79 -0.89 2.29
C TRP A 158 3.69 -0.31 1.39
N ALA A 159 3.31 0.96 1.59
CA ALA A 159 2.41 1.64 0.65
C ALA A 159 2.96 1.63 -0.78
N SER A 160 4.26 1.88 -0.94
CA SER A 160 4.90 1.89 -2.26
C SER A 160 4.84 0.51 -2.92
N ILE A 161 5.14 -0.55 -2.17
CA ILE A 161 5.05 -1.93 -2.67
C ILE A 161 3.63 -2.30 -3.07
N LEU A 162 2.63 -1.92 -2.25
CA LEU A 162 1.23 -2.15 -2.58
C LEU A 162 0.83 -1.42 -3.86
N TRP A 163 1.19 -0.14 -3.99
CA TRP A 163 0.84 0.67 -5.15
C TRP A 163 1.50 0.16 -6.44
N PHE A 164 2.78 -0.22 -6.35
CA PHE A 164 3.51 -0.82 -7.47
C PHE A 164 2.88 -2.13 -7.92
N ASN A 165 2.68 -3.08 -7.01
CA ASN A 165 2.15 -4.40 -7.35
C ASN A 165 0.69 -4.35 -7.83
N LEU A 166 -0.07 -3.33 -7.42
CA LEU A 166 -1.46 -3.17 -7.84
C LEU A 166 -1.59 -2.64 -9.27
N LEU A 167 -0.68 -1.75 -9.70
CA LEU A 167 -0.88 -0.94 -10.91
C LEU A 167 0.21 -1.08 -11.97
N SER A 168 1.38 -1.60 -11.62
CA SER A 168 2.47 -1.69 -12.59
C SER A 168 2.16 -2.74 -13.65
N THR A 169 2.32 -2.36 -14.92
CA THR A 169 2.23 -3.28 -16.06
C THR A 169 3.57 -3.93 -16.36
N ASP A 170 4.67 -3.26 -16.01
CA ASP A 170 6.02 -3.78 -16.14
C ASP A 170 6.58 -4.18 -14.76
N PRO A 171 6.88 -5.47 -14.52
CA PRO A 171 7.45 -5.93 -13.26
C PRO A 171 8.88 -5.43 -13.02
N LYS A 172 9.50 -4.70 -13.95
CA LYS A 172 10.86 -4.15 -13.82
C LYS A 172 10.92 -2.62 -13.79
N ASP A 173 9.77 -1.93 -13.75
CA ASP A 173 9.72 -0.46 -13.75
C ASP A 173 10.17 0.14 -12.41
N VAL A 174 11.48 0.28 -12.24
CA VAL A 174 12.08 0.96 -11.07
C VAL A 174 11.80 2.47 -11.05
N ALA A 175 11.35 3.05 -12.17
CA ALA A 175 11.03 4.46 -12.31
C ALA A 175 9.54 4.76 -12.10
N PHE A 176 8.73 3.77 -11.68
CA PHE A 176 7.28 3.86 -11.52
C PHE A 176 6.79 5.10 -10.76
N PHE A 177 7.43 5.44 -9.64
CA PHE A 177 7.07 6.61 -8.82
C PHE A 177 7.46 7.97 -9.42
N SER A 178 8.07 8.01 -10.61
CA SER A 178 8.26 9.26 -11.37
C SER A 178 6.92 9.88 -11.77
N LYS A 179 5.97 9.02 -12.15
CA LYS A 179 4.61 9.42 -12.58
C LYS A 179 3.64 8.30 -12.21
N PRO A 180 3.35 8.10 -10.90
CA PRO A 180 2.55 6.99 -10.45
C PRO A 180 1.11 7.13 -10.98
N PRO A 181 0.54 6.08 -11.59
CA PRO A 181 -0.83 6.10 -12.09
C PRO A 181 -1.84 6.20 -10.95
N ALA A 182 -3.03 6.72 -11.26
CA ALA A 182 -4.17 6.67 -10.36
C ALA A 182 -4.81 5.27 -10.39
N ALA A 183 -5.15 4.74 -9.23
CA ALA A 183 -5.82 3.45 -9.08
C ALA A 183 -7.34 3.63 -9.14
N LYS A 184 -8.06 2.66 -9.71
CA LYS A 184 -9.52 2.57 -9.51
C LYS A 184 -9.82 2.20 -8.06
N TRP A 185 -10.86 2.79 -7.48
CA TRP A 185 -11.27 2.56 -6.10
C TRP A 185 -11.53 1.08 -5.82
N ILE A 186 -12.15 0.36 -6.75
CA ILE A 186 -12.42 -1.08 -6.60
C ILE A 186 -11.14 -1.89 -6.29
N LEU A 187 -10.05 -1.61 -7.00
CA LEU A 187 -8.76 -2.26 -6.80
C LEU A 187 -8.14 -1.88 -5.45
N VAL A 188 -8.26 -0.61 -5.06
CA VAL A 188 -7.75 -0.13 -3.76
C VAL A 188 -8.55 -0.75 -2.61
N ALA A 189 -9.87 -0.83 -2.74
CA ALA A 189 -10.77 -1.41 -1.74
C ALA A 189 -10.44 -2.89 -1.47
N ASP A 190 -10.21 -3.68 -2.53
CA ASP A 190 -9.79 -5.08 -2.41
C ASP A 190 -8.46 -5.20 -1.67
N VAL A 191 -7.46 -4.39 -2.04
CA VAL A 191 -6.15 -4.38 -1.38
C VAL A 191 -6.27 -4.02 0.10
N LEU A 192 -7.04 -2.99 0.45
CA LEU A 192 -7.29 -2.60 1.85
C LEU A 192 -7.95 -3.74 2.64
N SER A 193 -8.93 -4.41 2.04
CA SER A 193 -9.60 -5.57 2.65
C SER A 193 -8.64 -6.75 2.83
N TRP A 194 -7.78 -7.04 1.85
CA TRP A 194 -6.75 -8.06 1.96
C TRP A 194 -5.75 -7.76 3.09
N GLN A 195 -5.37 -6.51 3.33
CA GLN A 195 -4.51 -6.16 4.46
C GLN A 195 -5.13 -6.58 5.80
N PHE A 196 -6.41 -6.26 6.01
CA PHE A 196 -7.16 -6.66 7.20
C PHE A 196 -7.30 -8.17 7.30
N SER A 197 -7.68 -8.84 6.22
CA SER A 197 -7.83 -10.29 6.19
C SER A 197 -6.52 -11.02 6.51
N CYS A 198 -5.40 -10.61 5.94
CA CYS A 198 -4.09 -11.23 6.14
C CYS A 198 -3.54 -11.02 7.57
N CYS A 199 -3.82 -9.87 8.19
CA CYS A 199 -3.35 -9.57 9.53
C CYS A 199 -4.26 -10.12 10.62
N THR A 200 -5.57 -10.01 10.45
CA THR A 200 -6.57 -10.21 11.51
C THR A 200 -7.53 -11.38 11.23
N GLY A 201 -7.48 -12.02 10.07
CA GLY A 201 -8.37 -13.11 9.68
C GLY A 201 -9.76 -12.69 9.19
N ARG A 202 -10.14 -11.41 9.32
CA ARG A 202 -11.39 -10.84 8.78
C ARG A 202 -11.08 -9.56 8.00
N GLY A 203 -11.56 -9.49 6.75
CA GLY A 203 -11.45 -8.32 5.89
C GLY A 203 -12.43 -7.19 6.24
N LEU A 204 -12.58 -6.23 5.33
CA LEU A 204 -13.49 -5.10 5.47
C LEU A 204 -14.83 -5.41 4.80
N ASN A 205 -15.93 -4.96 5.41
CA ASN A 205 -17.27 -5.08 4.83
C ASN A 205 -17.63 -3.88 3.92
N ALA A 206 -18.78 -3.95 3.26
CA ALA A 206 -19.22 -2.93 2.30
C ALA A 206 -19.36 -1.53 2.92
N ASP A 207 -19.92 -1.41 4.13
CA ASP A 207 -20.11 -0.13 4.80
C ASP A 207 -18.78 0.52 5.20
N GLN A 208 -17.85 -0.30 5.72
CA GLN A 208 -16.50 0.14 6.08
C GLN A 208 -15.73 0.61 4.84
N LEU A 209 -15.80 -0.16 3.75
CA LEU A 209 -15.21 0.23 2.47
C LEU A 209 -15.86 1.49 1.92
N GLN A 210 -17.18 1.65 2.04
CA GLN A 210 -17.87 2.86 1.60
C GLN A 210 -17.35 4.10 2.35
N MET A 211 -17.18 4.01 3.67
CA MET A 211 -16.63 5.11 4.49
C MET A 211 -15.21 5.48 4.03
N LEU A 212 -14.34 4.48 3.84
CA LEU A 212 -12.97 4.67 3.37
C LEU A 212 -12.92 5.26 1.96
N GLY A 213 -13.79 4.81 1.07
CA GLY A 213 -13.90 5.33 -0.29
C GLY A 213 -14.35 6.79 -0.31
N LYS A 214 -15.35 7.15 0.50
CA LYS A 214 -15.76 8.56 0.68
C LYS A 214 -14.60 9.42 1.20
N LYS A 215 -13.78 8.88 2.10
CA LYS A 215 -12.59 9.55 2.64
C LYS A 215 -11.48 9.77 1.59
N LEU A 216 -11.21 8.79 0.73
CA LEU A 216 -10.13 8.85 -0.27
C LEU A 216 -10.52 9.51 -1.60
N CYS A 217 -11.69 9.16 -2.13
CA CYS A 217 -12.17 9.70 -3.40
C CYS A 217 -12.76 11.12 -3.19
N GLY A 218 -13.26 11.39 -1.99
CA GLY A 218 -14.08 12.56 -1.69
C GLY A 218 -15.54 12.32 -2.07
N THR A 219 -16.42 13.22 -1.65
CA THR A 219 -17.79 13.26 -2.16
C THR A 219 -17.71 13.85 -3.57
N ASP A 220 -17.84 13.04 -4.61
CA ASP A 220 -17.99 13.57 -5.97
C ASP A 220 -19.35 14.28 -6.06
N ILE A 221 -19.35 15.57 -5.74
CA ILE A 221 -20.51 16.44 -5.91
C ILE A 221 -20.85 16.53 -7.41
N LEU A 222 -19.84 16.51 -8.28
CA LEU A 222 -20.01 16.61 -9.72
C LEU A 222 -20.57 15.34 -10.36
N SER A 223 -20.18 14.14 -9.91
CA SER A 223 -20.77 12.89 -10.43
C SER A 223 -22.22 12.73 -9.99
N PHE A 224 -22.58 13.20 -8.80
CA PHE A 224 -23.97 13.26 -8.34
C PHE A 224 -24.81 14.20 -9.21
N PHE A 225 -24.34 15.42 -9.51
CA PHE A 225 -25.05 16.33 -10.41
C PHE A 225 -25.15 15.78 -11.84
N ASN A 226 -24.10 15.17 -12.38
CA ASN A 226 -24.15 14.51 -13.69
C ASN A 226 -25.09 13.30 -13.71
N SER A 227 -25.20 12.54 -12.62
CA SER A 227 -26.12 11.41 -12.53
C SER A 227 -27.59 11.83 -12.39
N ILE A 228 -27.87 13.03 -11.87
CA ILE A 228 -29.23 13.57 -11.76
C ILE A 228 -29.63 14.30 -13.05
N TYR A 229 -28.69 14.93 -13.75
CA TYR A 229 -29.00 15.78 -14.90
C TYR A 229 -28.19 15.36 -16.13
N ASN A 230 -28.81 14.48 -16.94
CA ASN A 230 -28.33 14.10 -18.28
C ASN A 230 -28.67 15.14 -19.37
N ASP A 231 -29.12 16.34 -19.00
CA ASP A 231 -29.58 17.35 -19.95
C ASP A 231 -28.72 18.63 -19.88
N ALA A 232 -28.08 18.97 -20.99
CA ALA A 232 -27.04 20.00 -21.10
C ALA A 232 -27.53 21.43 -20.75
N GLY A 233 -28.85 21.66 -20.77
CA GLY A 233 -29.45 22.96 -20.46
C GLY A 233 -29.41 23.35 -18.98
N ILE A 234 -29.43 22.36 -18.06
CA ILE A 234 -29.53 22.61 -16.61
C ILE A 234 -28.15 22.72 -15.95
N PHE A 235 -27.13 22.11 -16.54
CA PHE A 235 -25.75 22.16 -16.03
C PHE A 235 -25.23 23.59 -15.90
N HIS A 236 -25.50 24.46 -16.89
CA HIS A 236 -25.14 25.87 -16.84
C HIS A 236 -25.91 26.66 -15.77
N ILE A 237 -27.17 26.30 -15.51
CA ILE A 237 -28.00 26.95 -14.48
C ILE A 237 -27.52 26.57 -13.09
N VAL A 238 -27.18 25.29 -12.85
CA VAL A 238 -26.64 24.83 -11.56
C VAL A 238 -25.25 25.41 -11.30
N LEU A 239 -24.37 25.47 -12.31
CA LEU A 239 -23.07 26.16 -12.17
C LEU A 239 -23.23 27.66 -11.90
N PHE A 240 -24.22 28.29 -12.53
CA PHE A 240 -24.54 29.71 -12.33
C PHE A 240 -25.10 29.97 -10.92
N LEU A 241 -25.97 29.09 -10.40
CA LEU A 241 -26.50 29.15 -9.04
C LEU A 241 -25.43 28.84 -7.98
N LEU A 242 -24.48 27.95 -8.26
CA LEU A 242 -23.34 27.66 -7.36
C LEU A 242 -22.28 28.76 -7.36
N LYS A 243 -22.12 29.54 -8.44
CA LYS A 243 -21.25 30.73 -8.49
C LYS A 243 -21.77 31.90 -7.66
N LEU A 244 -23.07 31.95 -7.38
CA LEU A 244 -23.63 32.90 -6.43
C LEU A 244 -23.39 32.37 -5.01
N SER A 245 -22.29 32.79 -4.39
CA SER A 245 -21.86 32.42 -3.02
C SER A 245 -22.96 32.47 -1.95
N LYS A 246 -24.03 33.24 -2.19
CA LYS A 246 -25.20 33.39 -1.31
C LYS A 246 -26.16 32.19 -1.36
N VAL A 247 -26.27 31.47 -2.48
CA VAL A 247 -27.19 30.32 -2.62
C VAL A 247 -26.65 29.12 -1.85
N TYR A 248 -25.34 28.86 -1.91
CA TYR A 248 -24.69 27.85 -1.07
C TYR A 248 -24.94 28.09 0.43
N PHE A 249 -24.83 29.35 0.88
CA PHE A 249 -25.11 29.73 2.27
C PHE A 249 -26.60 29.66 2.63
N ALA A 250 -27.50 29.98 1.68
CA ALA A 250 -28.95 29.89 1.87
C ALA A 250 -29.45 28.44 1.91
N LEU A 251 -28.92 27.56 1.06
CA LEU A 251 -29.20 26.12 1.08
C LEU A 251 -28.69 25.46 2.37
N LYS A 252 -27.56 25.95 2.92
CA LYS A 252 -27.05 25.56 4.25
C LYS A 252 -28.00 25.98 5.39
N LYS A 253 -28.77 27.06 5.21
CA LYS A 253 -29.69 27.64 6.20
C LYS A 253 -31.10 27.01 6.15
N LEU A 254 -31.50 26.45 5.00
CA LEU A 254 -32.83 25.85 4.76
C LEU A 254 -32.93 24.34 5.06
N GLY A 255 -31.93 23.73 5.69
CA GLY A 255 -32.02 22.31 6.12
C GLY A 255 -32.01 21.29 4.98
N VAL A 256 -31.74 21.70 3.73
CA VAL A 256 -31.68 20.84 2.53
C VAL A 256 -30.46 19.89 2.53
N PHE A 257 -29.68 19.88 3.62
CA PHE A 257 -28.56 18.96 3.84
C PHE A 257 -28.99 17.48 3.80
N PHE A 258 -30.28 17.18 4.00
CA PHE A 258 -30.81 15.82 3.91
C PHE A 258 -30.72 15.18 2.51
N LEU A 259 -30.54 15.97 1.44
CA LEU A 259 -30.26 15.43 0.10
C LEU A 259 -28.78 15.14 -0.17
N PHE A 260 -27.89 15.44 0.79
CA PHE A 260 -26.45 15.13 0.73
C PHE A 260 -26.09 13.88 1.53
N GLN A 261 -26.96 12.86 1.56
CA GLN A 261 -26.50 11.52 1.90
C GLN A 261 -25.57 11.04 0.77
N GLY A 262 -24.27 11.16 1.06
CA GLY A 262 -23.20 11.19 0.09
C GLY A 262 -23.27 10.08 -0.96
N SER A 263 -23.11 10.49 -2.22
CA SER A 263 -22.82 9.62 -3.34
C SER A 263 -21.80 8.56 -2.91
N VAL A 264 -22.18 7.29 -3.10
CA VAL A 264 -21.25 6.16 -2.99
C VAL A 264 -20.13 6.44 -3.98
N PRO A 265 -18.84 6.24 -3.63
CA PRO A 265 -17.78 6.31 -4.63
C PRO A 265 -18.18 5.35 -5.76
N ASN A 266 -18.34 5.89 -6.97
CA ASN A 266 -18.67 5.04 -8.11
C ASN A 266 -17.54 4.01 -8.27
N GLN A 267 -17.83 2.83 -8.82
CA GLN A 267 -16.79 1.81 -9.03
C GLN A 267 -15.62 2.33 -9.89
N ASP A 268 -15.87 3.37 -10.69
CA ASP A 268 -14.89 4.08 -11.51
C ASP A 268 -14.20 5.28 -10.83
N SER A 269 -14.52 5.61 -9.58
CA SER A 269 -13.79 6.63 -8.83
C SER A 269 -12.31 6.25 -8.75
N THR A 270 -11.41 7.23 -8.83
CA THR A 270 -9.97 6.99 -8.82
C THR A 270 -9.30 7.60 -7.60
N VAL A 271 -8.26 6.93 -7.12
CA VAL A 271 -7.42 7.36 -6.00
C VAL A 271 -6.00 7.58 -6.54
N THR A 272 -5.44 8.75 -6.28
CA THR A 272 -4.05 9.06 -6.66
C THR A 272 -3.09 8.57 -5.58
N TRP A 273 -1.84 8.26 -5.98
CA TRP A 273 -0.77 7.94 -5.04
C TRP A 273 -0.61 9.03 -3.95
N SER A 274 -0.77 10.29 -4.36
CA SER A 274 -0.65 11.43 -3.46
C SER A 274 -1.66 11.38 -2.33
N LYS A 275 -2.96 11.22 -2.64
CA LYS A 275 -4.02 11.08 -1.64
C LYS A 275 -3.87 9.84 -0.75
N PHE A 276 -3.35 8.75 -1.31
CA PHE A 276 -3.18 7.50 -0.60
C PHE A 276 -2.06 7.56 0.45
N ALA A 277 -0.89 8.10 0.09
CA ALA A 277 0.32 7.96 0.90
C ALA A 277 1.24 9.19 1.01
N LYS A 278 0.98 10.32 0.33
CA LYS A 278 1.78 11.56 0.44
C LYS A 278 1.10 12.68 1.19
N GLU A 279 -0.14 12.97 0.82
CA GLU A 279 -0.91 14.08 1.37
C GLU A 279 -1.42 13.71 2.76
N SER A 280 -1.31 14.67 3.68
CA SER A 280 -1.92 14.54 4.99
C SER A 280 -3.44 14.58 4.86
N MET A 281 -4.13 13.73 5.63
CA MET A 281 -5.59 13.78 5.68
C MET A 281 -6.08 15.12 6.24
N PRO A 282 -7.31 15.56 5.91
CA PRO A 282 -7.84 16.80 6.42
C PRO A 282 -7.79 16.87 7.95
N ARG A 283 -7.32 18.00 8.49
CA ARG A 283 -7.25 18.32 9.93
C ARG A 283 -6.21 17.52 10.74
N VAL A 284 -5.39 16.70 10.10
CA VAL A 284 -4.30 15.95 10.75
C VAL A 284 -3.00 16.07 9.96
N SER A 285 -1.88 15.67 10.55
CA SER A 285 -0.53 15.79 9.96
C SER A 285 0.04 14.46 9.43
N PHE A 286 -0.79 13.42 9.32
CA PHE A 286 -0.43 12.10 8.82
C PHE A 286 -1.28 11.70 7.61
N THR A 287 -0.76 10.80 6.79
CA THR A 287 -1.42 10.38 5.54
C THR A 287 -2.51 9.33 5.80
N PHE A 288 -3.35 9.08 4.79
CA PHE A 288 -4.37 8.04 4.88
C PHE A 288 -3.76 6.67 5.21
N TRP A 289 -2.70 6.30 4.50
CA TRP A 289 -2.06 5.01 4.67
C TRP A 289 -1.45 4.84 6.07
N GLU A 290 -0.78 5.87 6.61
CA GLU A 290 -0.22 5.80 7.97
C GLU A 290 -1.31 5.52 9.02
N TRP A 291 -2.45 6.21 8.91
CA TRP A 291 -3.59 6.01 9.79
C TRP A 291 -4.19 4.61 9.67
N PHE A 292 -4.38 4.15 8.43
CA PHE A 292 -4.95 2.84 8.16
C PHE A 292 -4.04 1.71 8.68
N ASP A 293 -2.72 1.82 8.47
CA ASP A 293 -1.73 0.85 8.97
C ASP A 293 -1.63 0.86 10.50
N ALA A 294 -1.75 2.03 11.13
CA ALA A 294 -1.78 2.14 12.59
C ALA A 294 -3.03 1.48 13.18
N ILE A 295 -4.20 1.63 12.56
CA ILE A 295 -5.42 0.89 12.94
C ILE A 295 -5.21 -0.62 12.78
N LEU A 296 -4.63 -1.06 11.67
CA LEU A 296 -4.37 -2.48 11.43
C LEU A 296 -3.47 -3.06 12.54
N THR A 297 -2.46 -2.30 12.95
CA THR A 297 -1.55 -2.64 14.05
C THR A 297 -2.29 -2.68 15.39
N LEU A 298 -3.11 -1.68 15.70
CA LEU A 298 -3.96 -1.63 16.90
C LEU A 298 -4.89 -2.85 16.98
N VAL A 299 -5.58 -3.17 15.88
CA VAL A 299 -6.51 -4.31 15.83
C VAL A 299 -5.75 -5.60 16.05
N LYS A 300 -4.62 -5.80 15.36
CA LYS A 300 -3.83 -7.01 15.52
C LYS A 300 -3.26 -7.17 16.93
N ALA A 301 -2.83 -6.08 17.55
CA ALA A 301 -2.21 -6.14 18.87
C ALA A 301 -3.22 -6.29 20.01
N HIS A 302 -4.39 -5.65 19.91
CA HIS A 302 -5.27 -5.47 21.06
C HIS A 302 -6.74 -5.86 20.84
N LEU A 303 -7.22 -5.92 19.59
CA LEU A 303 -8.65 -6.08 19.29
C LEU A 303 -8.95 -7.27 18.36
N GLU A 304 -8.01 -8.20 18.19
CA GLU A 304 -8.09 -9.24 17.16
C GLU A 304 -9.36 -10.10 17.30
N ASN A 305 -9.67 -10.55 18.51
CA ASN A 305 -10.83 -11.41 18.77
C ASN A 305 -12.15 -10.68 18.51
N ILE A 306 -12.33 -9.50 19.13
CA ILE A 306 -13.57 -8.72 18.98
C ILE A 306 -13.77 -8.19 17.54
N TRP A 307 -12.67 -8.00 16.79
CA TRP A 307 -12.74 -7.70 15.36
C TRP A 307 -13.22 -8.91 14.56
N LYS A 308 -12.64 -10.10 14.78
CA LYS A 308 -13.06 -11.34 14.11
C LYS A 308 -14.53 -11.67 14.37
N ASP A 309 -14.98 -11.48 15.60
CA ASP A 309 -16.35 -11.80 16.03
C ASP A 309 -17.40 -10.82 15.49
N GLY A 310 -17.00 -9.71 14.85
CA GLY A 310 -17.97 -8.77 14.27
C GLY A 310 -18.37 -7.61 15.17
N TYR A 311 -17.87 -7.53 16.42
CA TYR A 311 -18.34 -6.55 17.40
C TYR A 311 -17.84 -5.12 17.17
N VAL A 312 -16.78 -4.95 16.37
CA VAL A 312 -16.23 -3.63 16.04
C VAL A 312 -16.78 -3.15 14.69
N MET A 313 -17.54 -2.05 14.71
CA MET A 313 -18.02 -1.39 13.50
C MET A 313 -16.86 -0.70 12.75
N GLY A 314 -15.93 -0.09 13.49
CA GLY A 314 -14.61 0.31 13.01
C GLY A 314 -14.63 1.58 12.16
N PHE A 315 -14.80 1.45 10.84
CA PHE A 315 -14.73 2.57 9.90
C PHE A 315 -16.11 3.21 9.71
N VAL A 316 -16.43 4.19 10.55
CA VAL A 316 -17.69 4.93 10.52
C VAL A 316 -17.39 6.42 10.65
N SER A 317 -17.96 7.25 9.78
CA SER A 317 -17.81 8.71 9.88
C SER A 317 -18.67 9.26 11.01
N ARG A 318 -18.26 10.38 11.61
CA ARG A 318 -19.05 11.07 12.66
C ARG A 318 -20.51 11.32 12.23
N SER A 319 -20.73 11.76 10.99
CA SER A 319 -22.08 11.97 10.46
C SER A 319 -22.93 10.69 10.36
N ALA A 320 -22.30 9.55 10.04
CA ALA A 320 -23.00 8.27 9.93
C ALA A 320 -23.27 7.67 11.32
N GLU A 321 -22.31 7.81 12.23
CA GLU A 321 -22.45 7.48 13.65
C GLU A 321 -23.64 8.23 14.27
N ASP A 322 -23.70 9.55 14.10
CA ASP A 322 -24.82 10.37 14.60
C ASP A 322 -26.16 9.88 14.05
N ALA A 323 -26.23 9.56 12.75
CA ALA A 323 -27.45 9.06 12.13
C ALA A 323 -27.85 7.68 12.65
N LEU A 324 -26.88 6.80 12.93
CA LEU A 324 -27.09 5.45 13.43
C LEU A 324 -27.55 5.42 14.89
N LEU A 325 -27.05 6.33 15.73
CA LEU A 325 -27.33 6.36 17.16
C LEU A 325 -28.60 7.14 17.53
N ARG A 326 -28.96 8.18 16.77
CA ARG A 326 -30.12 9.05 17.07
C ARG A 326 -31.45 8.32 17.23
N THR A 327 -31.64 7.21 16.51
CA THR A 327 -32.90 6.44 16.49
C THR A 327 -32.87 5.23 17.42
N ARG A 328 -31.81 5.08 18.21
CA ARG A 328 -31.58 3.89 19.06
C ARG A 328 -31.93 4.15 20.52
N GLN A 329 -32.13 3.06 21.23
CA GLN A 329 -32.42 3.06 22.66
C GLN A 329 -31.22 3.63 23.44
N GLN A 330 -31.52 4.37 24.52
CA GLN A 330 -30.53 4.85 25.48
C GLN A 330 -29.58 3.72 25.91
N GLY A 331 -28.28 4.03 25.99
CA GLY A 331 -27.25 3.05 26.33
C GLY A 331 -26.78 2.19 25.15
N THR A 332 -27.36 2.35 23.96
CA THR A 332 -26.78 1.80 22.73
C THR A 332 -25.46 2.51 22.44
N PHE A 333 -24.41 1.74 22.21
CA PHE A 333 -23.09 2.25 21.87
C PHE A 333 -22.54 1.58 20.61
N LEU A 334 -21.54 2.22 20.00
CA LEU A 334 -20.77 1.63 18.92
C LEU A 334 -19.27 1.86 19.12
N LEU A 335 -18.48 0.94 18.56
CA LEU A 335 -17.03 0.99 18.57
C LEU A 335 -16.54 1.43 17.19
N ARG A 336 -15.82 2.56 17.13
CA ARG A 336 -15.22 3.07 15.90
C ARG A 336 -13.75 3.42 16.08
N PHE A 337 -13.00 3.45 14.98
CA PHE A 337 -11.63 3.90 14.99
C PHE A 337 -11.55 5.44 15.01
N SER A 338 -10.61 5.96 15.78
CA SER A 338 -10.36 7.39 15.86
C SER A 338 -9.70 7.88 14.58
N GLU A 339 -10.28 8.90 13.95
CA GLU A 339 -9.75 9.52 12.73
C GLU A 339 -8.64 10.56 13.03
N SER A 340 -8.51 10.99 14.29
CA SER A 340 -7.59 12.04 14.71
C SER A 340 -6.33 11.52 15.41
N MET A 341 -6.23 10.22 15.65
CA MET A 341 -5.08 9.60 16.32
C MET A 341 -4.12 8.99 15.31
N ARG A 342 -2.85 9.39 15.39
CA ARG A 342 -1.79 8.90 14.50
C ARG A 342 -1.46 7.43 14.73
N ASP A 343 -1.35 7.03 16.00
CA ASP A 343 -0.89 5.69 16.39
C ASP A 343 -2.03 4.66 16.47
N GLY A 344 -3.19 5.00 15.90
CA GLY A 344 -4.40 4.21 15.98
C GLY A 344 -5.10 4.38 17.32
N GLY A 345 -6.41 4.57 17.28
CA GLY A 345 -7.22 4.64 18.50
C GLY A 345 -8.60 4.04 18.26
N ILE A 346 -9.22 3.58 19.32
CA ILE A 346 -10.62 3.18 19.34
C ILE A 346 -11.40 4.17 20.21
N THR A 347 -12.60 4.50 19.78
CA THR A 347 -13.52 5.39 20.48
C THR A 347 -14.85 4.67 20.65
N ILE A 348 -15.46 4.86 21.81
CA ILE A 348 -16.78 4.34 22.13
C ILE A 348 -17.73 5.51 22.14
N SER A 349 -18.76 5.45 21.31
CA SER A 349 -19.76 6.48 21.26
C SER A 349 -21.10 5.90 21.66
N TRP A 350 -21.87 6.61 22.48
CA TRP A 350 -23.17 6.15 22.95
C TRP A 350 -24.22 7.25 22.88
N VAL A 351 -25.48 6.83 22.81
CA VAL A 351 -26.64 7.71 22.83
C VAL A 351 -27.22 7.81 24.24
N ASP A 352 -27.45 9.04 24.67
CA ASP A 352 -28.16 9.36 25.90
C ASP A 352 -29.39 10.23 25.58
N HIS A 353 -30.50 9.94 26.24
CA HIS A 353 -31.74 10.70 26.06
C HIS A 353 -31.94 11.54 27.31
N GLU A 354 -31.72 12.85 27.21
CA GLU A 354 -31.96 13.76 28.32
C GLU A 354 -33.46 13.86 28.61
N SER A 355 -33.81 14.22 29.86
CA SER A 355 -35.18 14.32 30.36
C SER A 355 -36.09 15.28 29.56
N ASP A 356 -35.50 16.18 28.75
CA ASP A 356 -36.18 17.13 27.85
C ASP A 356 -36.45 16.55 26.44
N GLY A 357 -36.23 15.25 26.22
CA GLY A 357 -36.36 14.59 24.92
C GLY A 357 -35.24 14.94 23.92
N LYS A 358 -34.18 15.63 24.37
CA LYS A 358 -32.98 15.92 23.58
C LYS A 358 -32.08 14.69 23.54
N VAL A 359 -31.69 14.30 22.34
CA VAL A 359 -30.74 13.22 22.11
C VAL A 359 -29.33 13.79 22.18
N CYS A 360 -28.59 13.41 23.22
CA CYS A 360 -27.20 13.79 23.43
C CYS A 360 -26.28 12.62 23.07
N GLN A 361 -25.20 12.93 22.36
CA GLN A 361 -24.21 11.94 21.95
C GLN A 361 -22.91 12.20 22.70
N CYS A 362 -22.43 11.17 23.36
CA CYS A 362 -21.23 11.22 24.17
C CYS A 362 -20.14 10.39 23.48
N THR A 363 -18.87 10.80 23.62
CA THR A 363 -17.71 10.24 22.91
C THR A 363 -16.53 10.07 23.85
#